data_AF-A0A7K4S2V5-F1
#
_entry.id   AF-A0A7K4S2V5-F1
#
_cell.length_a   1.000
_cell.length_b   1.000
_cell.length_c   1.000
_cell.angle_alpha   90.00
_cell.angle_beta   90.00
_cell.angle_gamma   90.00
#
_symmetry.space_group_name_H-M   'P 1'
#
loop_
_entity.id
_entity.type
_entity.pdbx_description
1 polymer ?
#
loop_
_entity_poly.entity_id
_entity_poly.type
_entity_poly.pdbx_seq_one_letter_code
_entity_poly.pdbx_strand_id
1 'polypeptide(L)'
;PERPCPLCCPQLEGLCSFLQLSTCPEHLLVRFCSWLLALSPDLSYTSAAVLAEQLFLGRVRSLTQPPSRHLMAALASFCSKYFQPFCRAVVAAVLQQPGEGAEQTKLVCELVEECLEPDCVRLLLRWGCRVP
;
A
#
# COMPACT_ATOMS: atom_id res chain seq x y z
N PRO A 1 -15.40 1.90 -12.33
CA PRO A 1 -16.08 2.00 -11.03
C PRO A 1 -16.38 0.58 -10.51
N GLU A 2 -15.36 -0.06 -9.96
CA GLU A 2 -15.54 -1.29 -9.19
C GLU A 2 -15.40 -0.91 -7.73
N ARG A 3 -16.53 -0.87 -7.02
CA ARG A 3 -16.53 -0.75 -5.56
C ARG A 3 -15.76 -1.96 -4.99
N PRO A 4 -14.93 -1.81 -3.96
CA PRO A 4 -14.34 -2.97 -3.30
C PRO A 4 -15.48 -3.85 -2.79
N CYS A 5 -15.50 -5.13 -3.15
CA CYS A 5 -16.45 -6.09 -2.58
C CYS A 5 -16.22 -6.16 -1.07
N PRO A 6 -17.18 -5.77 -0.21
CA PRO A 6 -16.99 -5.74 1.24
C PRO A 6 -17.11 -7.14 1.90
N LEU A 7 -17.13 -8.23 1.10
CA LEU A 7 -17.42 -9.59 1.58
C LEU A 7 -16.23 -10.56 1.54
N CYS A 8 -15.04 -10.14 1.12
CA CYS A 8 -13.84 -10.97 1.16
C CYS A 8 -12.71 -10.07 1.71
N CYS A 9 -12.32 -10.08 2.98
CA CYS A 9 -12.12 -11.21 3.89
C CYS A 9 -12.14 -10.72 5.36
N PRO A 10 -13.26 -10.79 6.09
CA PRO A 10 -13.29 -10.39 7.52
C PRO A 10 -12.31 -11.23 8.36
N GLN A 11 -12.01 -12.46 7.94
CA GLN A 11 -11.00 -13.31 8.56
C GLN A 11 -9.57 -12.76 8.39
N LEU A 12 -9.27 -12.15 7.24
CA LEU A 12 -7.95 -11.55 6.98
C LEU A 12 -7.80 -10.24 7.74
N GLU A 13 -8.82 -9.38 7.73
CA GLU A 13 -8.85 -8.16 8.55
C GLU A 13 -8.76 -8.49 10.06
N GLY A 14 -9.48 -9.52 10.50
CA GLY A 14 -9.42 -10.04 11.86
C GLY A 14 -8.03 -10.57 12.22
N LEU A 15 -7.37 -11.28 11.30
CA LEU A 15 -5.99 -11.74 11.48
C LEU A 15 -5.00 -10.57 11.53
N CYS A 16 -5.16 -9.57 10.66
CA CYS A 16 -4.32 -8.37 10.66
C CYS A 16 -4.45 -7.60 11.97
N SER A 17 -5.68 -7.50 12.50
CA SER A 17 -5.97 -6.87 13.78
C SER A 17 -5.39 -7.68 14.95
N PHE A 18 -5.54 -9.01 14.92
CA PHE A 18 -5.00 -9.91 15.94
C PHE A 18 -3.46 -9.84 16.01
N LEU A 19 -2.80 -9.79 14.85
CA LEU A 19 -1.35 -9.64 14.72
C LEU A 19 -0.88 -8.20 14.94
N GLN A 20 -1.80 -7.25 15.15
CA GLN A 20 -1.52 -5.83 15.31
C GLN A 20 -0.62 -5.27 14.20
N LEU A 21 -0.89 -5.65 12.95
CA LEU A 21 -0.04 -5.31 11.81
C LEU A 21 0.08 -3.80 11.58
N SER A 22 -0.90 -3.02 12.01
CA SER A 22 -0.89 -1.55 11.94
C SER A 22 0.09 -0.89 12.92
N THR A 23 0.45 -1.54 14.04
CA THR A 23 1.39 -1.03 15.06
C THR A 23 2.72 -1.80 15.11
N CYS A 24 2.84 -2.87 14.31
CA CYS A 24 4.05 -3.67 14.19
C CYS A 24 5.32 -2.82 13.88
N PRO A 25 6.47 -3.10 14.51
CA PRO A 25 7.74 -2.45 14.21
C PRO A 25 8.15 -2.56 12.73
N GLU A 26 8.67 -1.48 12.16
CA GLU A 26 9.01 -1.42 10.72
C GLU A 26 10.07 -2.45 10.28
N HIS A 27 10.98 -2.85 11.18
CA HIS A 27 11.96 -3.89 10.86
C HIS A 27 11.31 -5.28 10.66
N LEU A 28 10.22 -5.57 11.38
CA LEU A 28 9.42 -6.78 11.18
C LEU A 28 8.56 -6.67 9.93
N LEU A 29 8.10 -5.46 9.61
CA LEU A 29 7.32 -5.18 8.41
C LEU A 29 8.07 -5.57 7.13
N VAL A 30 9.36 -5.24 7.03
CA VAL A 30 10.22 -5.65 5.89
C VAL A 30 10.25 -7.17 5.77
N ARG A 31 10.53 -7.88 6.87
CA ARG A 31 10.60 -9.34 6.89
C ARG A 31 9.25 -9.98 6.53
N PHE A 32 8.16 -9.41 7.03
CA PHE A 32 6.81 -9.85 6.71
C PHE A 32 6.52 -9.69 5.22
N CYS A 33 6.87 -8.55 4.62
CA CYS A 33 6.74 -8.35 3.17
C CYS A 33 7.56 -9.38 2.39
N SER A 34 8.81 -9.65 2.77
CA SER A 34 9.61 -10.71 2.15
C SER A 34 8.93 -12.08 2.21
N TRP A 35 8.25 -12.40 3.32
CA TRP A 35 7.50 -13.64 3.46
C TRP A 35 6.27 -13.68 2.56
N LEU A 36 5.50 -12.59 2.48
CA LEU A 36 4.34 -12.48 1.59
C LEU A 36 4.74 -12.59 0.10
N LEU A 37 5.91 -12.06 -0.26
CA LEU A 37 6.43 -12.15 -1.62
C LEU A 37 6.89 -13.57 -1.98
N ALA A 38 7.36 -14.34 -1.00
CA ALA A 38 7.78 -15.74 -1.16
C ALA A 38 6.61 -16.74 -1.15
N LEU A 39 5.38 -16.31 -0.84
CA LEU A 39 4.21 -17.19 -0.91
C LEU A 39 3.96 -17.67 -2.33
N SER A 40 3.64 -18.96 -2.46
CA SER A 40 3.16 -19.58 -3.68
C SER A 40 1.98 -20.51 -3.32
N PRO A 41 0.78 -20.29 -3.90
CA PRO A 41 0.45 -19.30 -4.91
C PRO A 41 0.48 -17.85 -4.38
N ASP A 42 0.60 -16.90 -5.30
CA ASP A 42 0.58 -15.46 -4.99
C ASP A 42 -0.73 -15.05 -4.32
N LEU A 43 -0.68 -13.95 -3.56
CA LEU A 43 -1.88 -13.38 -2.96
C LEU A 43 -2.85 -12.92 -4.05
N SER A 44 -4.14 -13.16 -3.83
CA SER A 44 -5.16 -12.57 -4.68
C SER A 44 -5.13 -11.04 -4.59
N TYR A 45 -5.65 -10.37 -5.63
CA TYR A 45 -5.74 -8.91 -5.67
C TYR A 45 -6.41 -8.31 -4.42
N THR A 46 -7.52 -8.91 -3.97
CA THR A 46 -8.28 -8.43 -2.81
C THR A 46 -7.50 -8.61 -1.51
N SER A 47 -6.88 -9.77 -1.29
CA SER A 47 -6.07 -10.04 -0.10
C SER A 47 -4.84 -9.14 -0.03
N ALA A 48 -4.17 -8.92 -1.17
CA ALA A 48 -3.05 -7.99 -1.26
C ALA A 48 -3.46 -6.54 -0.98
N ALA A 49 -4.65 -6.12 -1.43
CA ALA A 49 -5.17 -4.77 -1.15
C ALA A 49 -5.47 -4.58 0.35
N VAL A 50 -6.13 -5.55 0.99
CA VAL A 50 -6.41 -5.52 2.44
C VAL A 50 -5.11 -5.49 3.24
N LEU A 51 -4.13 -6.32 2.88
CA LEU A 51 -2.82 -6.30 3.53
C LEU A 51 -2.11 -4.97 3.33
N ALA A 52 -2.11 -4.40 2.13
CA ALA A 52 -1.50 -3.10 1.87
C ALA A 52 -2.13 -1.99 2.73
N GLU A 53 -3.46 -2.00 2.87
CA GLU A 53 -4.17 -1.04 3.72
C GLU A 53 -3.76 -1.17 5.19
N GLN A 54 -3.82 -2.39 5.74
CA GLN A 54 -3.51 -2.66 7.15
C GLN A 54 -2.03 -2.44 7.50
N LEU A 55 -1.12 -2.72 6.56
CA LEU A 55 0.32 -2.60 6.75
C LEU A 55 0.84 -1.18 6.52
N PHE A 56 0.26 -0.41 5.60
CA PHE A 56 0.90 0.82 5.15
C PHE A 56 0.04 2.06 5.32
N LEU A 57 -1.28 1.99 5.10
CA LEU A 57 -2.12 3.19 5.02
C LEU A 57 -2.04 4.04 6.30
N GLY A 58 -2.18 3.43 7.46
CA GLY A 58 -2.09 4.16 8.74
C GLY A 58 -0.73 4.81 8.96
N ARG A 59 0.36 4.11 8.60
CA ARG A 59 1.74 4.60 8.73
C ARG A 59 2.00 5.78 7.81
N VAL A 60 1.63 5.64 6.54
CA VAL A 60 1.75 6.70 5.52
C VAL A 60 0.98 7.95 5.94
N ARG A 61 -0.26 7.79 6.42
CA ARG A 61 -1.07 8.92 6.91
C ARG A 61 -0.48 9.61 8.13
N SER A 62 0.18 8.86 9.01
CA SER A 62 0.84 9.42 10.20
C SER A 62 2.21 10.08 9.92
N LEU A 63 2.71 10.05 8.67
CA LEU A 63 3.99 10.67 8.34
C LEU A 63 3.95 12.18 8.56
N THR A 64 4.82 12.65 9.45
CA THR A 64 5.13 14.06 9.68
C THR A 64 6.55 14.43 9.23
N GLN A 65 7.32 13.42 8.83
CA GLN A 65 8.71 13.48 8.40
C GLN A 65 8.92 12.45 7.27
N PRO A 66 10.05 12.51 6.54
CA PRO A 66 10.38 11.52 5.54
C PRO A 66 10.30 10.09 6.12
N PRO A 67 9.81 9.11 5.33
CA PRO A 67 9.67 7.74 5.77
C PRO A 67 11.03 7.18 6.21
N SER A 68 11.02 6.31 7.23
CA SER A 68 12.23 5.61 7.61
C SER A 68 12.70 4.67 6.48
N ARG A 69 14.00 4.37 6.45
CA ARG A 69 14.57 3.40 5.50
C ARG A 69 13.86 2.03 5.51
N HIS A 70 13.36 1.59 6.68
CA HIS A 70 12.70 0.29 6.79
C HIS A 70 11.29 0.34 6.25
N LEU A 71 10.57 1.45 6.50
CA LEU A 71 9.25 1.67 5.92
C LEU A 71 9.35 1.76 4.39
N MET A 72 10.30 2.54 3.87
CA MET A 72 10.52 2.66 2.43
C MET A 72 10.86 1.31 1.79
N ALA A 73 11.79 0.55 2.38
CA ALA A 73 12.15 -0.77 1.89
C ALA A 73 10.96 -1.76 1.90
N ALA A 74 10.11 -1.72 2.93
CA ALA A 74 8.92 -2.56 2.97
C ALA A 74 7.89 -2.17 1.91
N LEU A 75 7.67 -0.87 1.72
CA LEU A 75 6.79 -0.33 0.68
C LEU A 75 7.26 -0.73 -0.71
N ALA A 76 8.53 -0.46 -1.06
CA ALA A 76 9.10 -0.80 -2.35
C ALA A 76 9.06 -2.31 -2.62
N SER A 77 9.43 -3.11 -1.62
CA SER A 77 9.38 -4.58 -1.69
C SER A 77 7.96 -5.09 -2.00
N PHE A 78 6.96 -4.63 -1.25
CA PHE A 78 5.57 -5.02 -1.49
C PHE A 78 5.03 -4.53 -2.85
N CYS A 79 5.33 -3.27 -3.20
CA CYS A 79 4.93 -2.66 -4.46
C CYS A 79 5.48 -3.40 -5.67
N SER A 80 6.72 -3.91 -5.61
CA SER A 80 7.37 -4.59 -6.72
C SER A 80 6.56 -5.76 -7.30
N LYS A 81 5.78 -6.47 -6.46
CA LYS A 81 4.95 -7.62 -6.87
C LYS A 81 3.47 -7.31 -6.86
N TYR A 82 3.01 -6.48 -5.92
CA TYR A 82 1.59 -6.18 -5.70
C TYR A 82 1.24 -4.72 -5.97
N PHE A 83 1.83 -4.14 -7.02
CA PHE A 83 1.68 -2.73 -7.37
C PHE A 83 0.22 -2.27 -7.48
N GLN A 84 -0.59 -2.96 -8.29
CA GLN A 84 -1.99 -2.55 -8.50
C GLN A 84 -2.85 -2.61 -7.21
N PRO A 85 -2.82 -3.69 -6.40
CA PRO A 85 -3.46 -3.72 -5.09
C PRO A 85 -2.97 -2.59 -4.17
N PHE A 86 -1.66 -2.34 -4.16
CA PHE A 86 -1.06 -1.29 -3.34
C PHE A 86 -1.55 0.10 -3.73
N CYS A 87 -1.52 0.44 -5.02
CA CYS A 87 -2.00 1.74 -5.49
C CYS A 87 -3.47 1.96 -5.16
N ARG A 88 -4.30 0.93 -5.26
CA ARG A 88 -5.70 1.02 -4.90
C ARG A 88 -5.91 1.29 -3.41
N ALA A 89 -5.19 0.59 -2.55
CA ALA A 89 -5.39 0.65 -1.11
C ALA A 89 -4.72 1.88 -0.47
N VAL A 90 -3.52 2.24 -0.93
CA VAL A 90 -2.68 3.26 -0.29
C VAL A 90 -2.67 4.55 -1.10
N VAL A 91 -2.22 4.51 -2.35
CA VAL A 91 -2.05 5.74 -3.17
C VAL A 91 -3.39 6.44 -3.41
N ALA A 92 -4.44 5.71 -3.77
CA ALA A 92 -5.76 6.31 -3.98
C ALA A 92 -6.34 6.87 -2.67
N ALA A 93 -6.15 6.17 -1.55
CA ALA A 93 -6.60 6.63 -0.24
C ALA A 93 -5.84 7.86 0.25
N VAL A 94 -4.60 8.03 -0.21
CA VAL A 94 -3.76 9.21 0.02
C VAL A 94 -4.28 10.40 -0.79
N LEU A 95 -4.33 10.24 -2.11
CA LEU A 95 -4.76 11.30 -3.03
C LEU A 95 -6.21 11.77 -2.82
N GLN A 96 -7.09 10.93 -2.27
CA GLN A 96 -8.49 11.29 -2.01
C GLN A 96 -8.71 12.06 -0.70
N GLN A 97 -7.73 12.12 0.21
CA GLN A 97 -7.89 12.82 1.48
C GLN A 97 -7.45 14.29 1.35
N PRO A 98 -8.37 15.26 1.45
CA PRO A 98 -8.01 16.67 1.47
C PRO A 98 -7.22 16.99 2.74
N GLY A 99 -5.96 17.38 2.59
CA GLY A 99 -5.09 17.77 3.71
C GLY A 99 -3.94 16.82 4.02
N GLU A 100 -3.71 15.77 3.21
CA GLU A 100 -2.47 15.02 3.33
C GLU A 100 -1.25 15.87 2.98
N GLY A 101 -0.20 15.74 3.80
CA GLY A 101 0.96 16.60 3.80
C GLY A 101 1.91 16.36 2.63
N ALA A 102 2.90 17.25 2.50
CA ALA A 102 3.94 17.16 1.49
C ALA A 102 4.71 15.83 1.56
N GLU A 103 4.82 15.22 2.75
CA GLU A 103 5.56 13.96 2.95
C GLU A 103 4.82 12.74 2.37
N GLN A 104 3.49 12.68 2.45
CA GLN A 104 2.68 11.64 1.82
C GLN A 104 2.80 11.71 0.30
N THR A 105 2.73 12.93 -0.25
CA THR A 105 2.84 13.15 -1.69
C THR A 105 4.24 12.79 -2.20
N LYS A 106 5.30 13.20 -1.48
CA LYS A 106 6.68 12.82 -1.80
C LYS A 106 6.88 11.31 -1.77
N LEU A 107 6.38 10.62 -0.75
CA LEU A 107 6.47 9.17 -0.67
C LEU A 107 5.81 8.51 -1.89
N VAL A 108 4.61 8.97 -2.28
CA VAL A 108 3.95 8.44 -3.48
C VAL A 108 4.81 8.68 -4.72
N CYS A 109 5.40 9.87 -4.87
CA CYS A 109 6.30 10.15 -5.99
C CYS A 109 7.54 9.24 -5.99
N GLU A 110 8.20 9.06 -4.85
CA GLU A 110 9.39 8.20 -4.72
C GLU A 110 9.04 6.73 -5.02
N LEU A 111 7.93 6.21 -4.48
CA LEU A 111 7.47 4.87 -4.80
C LEU A 111 7.09 4.74 -6.28
N VAL A 112 6.61 5.83 -6.87
CA VAL A 112 6.27 5.85 -8.28
C VAL A 112 7.52 5.69 -9.13
N GLU A 113 8.56 6.43 -8.81
CA GLU A 113 9.85 6.37 -9.51
C GLU A 113 10.56 5.02 -9.31
N GLU A 114 10.51 4.46 -8.10
CA GLU A 114 11.20 3.21 -7.77
C GLU A 114 10.49 1.95 -8.28
N CYS A 115 9.15 1.94 -8.31
CA CYS A 115 8.37 0.71 -8.51
C CYS A 115 7.62 0.65 -9.84
N LEU A 116 7.47 1.75 -10.58
CA LEU A 116 6.69 1.71 -11.81
C LEU A 116 7.49 1.41 -13.06
N GLU A 117 7.06 0.36 -13.75
CA GLU A 117 7.16 0.30 -15.20
C GLU A 117 6.22 1.33 -15.85
N PRO A 118 6.54 1.84 -17.05
CA PRO A 118 5.78 2.90 -17.74
C PRO A 118 4.28 2.59 -17.92
N ASP A 119 3.89 1.32 -17.95
CA ASP A 119 2.49 0.88 -18.01
C ASP A 119 1.68 1.22 -16.76
N CYS A 120 2.32 1.18 -15.60
CA CYS A 120 1.67 1.52 -14.35
C CYS A 120 1.40 3.03 -14.22
N VAL A 121 2.19 3.88 -14.92
CA VAL A 121 2.06 5.35 -14.86
C VAL A 121 0.77 5.74 -15.56
N ARG A 122 0.44 5.05 -16.64
CA ARG A 122 -0.85 5.20 -17.34
C ARG A 122 -2.03 4.86 -16.44
N LEU A 123 -1.91 3.88 -15.55
CA LEU A 123 -2.96 3.56 -14.58
C LEU A 123 -3.11 4.68 -13.56
N LEU A 124 -2.03 5.16 -12.96
CA LEU A 124 -2.08 6.28 -12.01
C LEU A 124 -2.64 7.56 -12.66
N LEU A 125 -2.24 7.90 -13.88
CA LEU A 125 -2.79 9.04 -14.62
C LEU A 125 -4.28 8.88 -14.91
N ARG A 126 -4.73 7.67 -15.28
CA ARG A 126 -6.17 7.39 -15.45
C ARG A 126 -6.97 7.52 -14.15
N TRP A 127 -6.34 7.35 -13.00
CA TRP A 127 -6.98 7.48 -11.69
C TRP A 127 -6.96 8.94 -11.23
N GLY A 128 -5.86 9.66 -11.45
CA GLY A 128 -5.73 11.11 -11.17
C GLY A 128 -6.62 11.98 -12.06
N CYS A 129 -6.80 11.64 -13.34
CA CYS A 129 -7.77 12.31 -14.23
C CYS A 129 -9.23 11.96 -13.93
N ARG A 130 -9.50 11.17 -12.89
CA ARG A 130 -10.85 10.82 -12.41
C ARG A 130 -11.25 11.58 -11.15
N VAL A 131 -10.52 12.66 -10.83
CA VAL A 131 -10.93 13.68 -9.88
C VAL A 131 -11.86 14.65 -10.63
N PRO A 132 -13.15 14.79 -10.22
CA PRO A 132 -14.08 15.73 -10.84
C PRO A 132 -13.71 17.19 -10.58
#